data_AF-A0A496DLY1-F1
#
_entry.id   AF-A0A496DLY1-F1
#
_cell.length_a   1.000
_cell.length_b   1.000
_cell.length_c   1.000
_cell.angle_alpha   90.00
_cell.angle_beta   90.00
_cell.angle_gamma   90.00
#
_symmetry.space_group_name_H-M   'P 1'
#
loop_
_entity.id
_entity.type
_entity.pdbx_description
1 polymer ?
#
loop_
_entity_poly.entity_id
_entity_poly.type
_entity_poly.pdbx_seq_one_letter_code
_entity_poly.pdbx_strand_id
1 'polypeptide(L)'
;MLFALSPLNGNAAVVVNSASELLSYLLSISQNSAEIFDGKVVVNWNISVPDMIKIPLGSNITIESRRHLNATIEVDGGTLSFVGDNAYGSSLCNVILQSGTLKLQKASSDPCISTATVNGGNIQQEGGGTVGATLVQELIINAEASIKGCLERSSISYPLCKKMLVAASANNVSIQDSYISEYLEISGDATLNNVCCDETLINSGTVSIQNFYGARIGHGTITQKGGTVSMYDVFSLVLVEGGELTIDSTPWLNTGKDLKDQTCSPVVHLKGDNAKVLFMNGTHFDGNAINALGGYAVRLTKGELEIRDGFFENTIYVEGGKLSVTGGHFKCSTNSIHREGFYIAKPAQVSFSGGYFGDGLSGYGDNVNPIAFFLAEASRMKPKDLLAPGYSFYTHHANFQPDLLLEGDDIPTYFGNFSSGSGTNVYIGAVKPSNKATDVNSWYEAARLADVGPTGTDIEIKDNCYLIKTPVGLAWISLISNCMDRGVYSPTDELVYYWLAKDNPYLPTYIYNDPKSVKCFALANDLDMSDYKGQKVDWAWNPFNLHNHSFDGRGHTISNLNVRQHSPSFIGSITSDPGMNATLSNLRLQGTMIVSQMIII
;
A
#
# COMPACT_ATOMS: atom_id res chain seq x y z
N MET A 1 33.87 -62.10 15.91
CA MET A 1 34.65 -60.93 16.36
C MET A 1 33.82 -60.22 17.42
N LEU A 2 34.31 -60.16 18.66
CA LEU A 2 33.63 -59.57 19.82
C LEU A 2 33.52 -58.05 19.65
N PHE A 3 32.32 -57.49 19.80
CA PHE A 3 32.11 -56.06 19.98
C PHE A 3 32.52 -55.67 21.40
N ALA A 4 33.35 -54.63 21.52
CA ALA A 4 33.66 -54.00 22.78
C ALA A 4 32.52 -53.05 23.16
N LEU A 5 31.84 -53.33 24.27
CA LEU A 5 30.90 -52.44 24.93
C LEU A 5 31.67 -51.53 25.89
N SER A 6 31.53 -50.21 25.73
CA SER A 6 31.79 -49.24 26.79
C SER A 6 30.45 -48.78 27.39
N PRO A 7 30.29 -48.74 28.72
CA PRO A 7 29.03 -48.33 29.34
C PRO A 7 29.08 -46.83 29.66
N LEU A 8 28.30 -46.02 28.95
CA LEU A 8 27.92 -44.67 29.34
C LEU A 8 26.46 -44.45 28.92
N ASN A 9 25.66 -43.89 29.82
CA ASN A 9 24.22 -43.66 29.70
C ASN A 9 23.82 -42.82 28.47
N GLY A 10 23.69 -43.46 27.32
CA GLY A 10 23.11 -42.91 26.09
C GLY A 10 22.62 -44.06 25.23
N ASN A 11 21.47 -43.91 24.57
CA ASN A 11 20.99 -44.88 23.58
C ASN A 11 22.15 -45.24 22.64
N ALA A 12 22.38 -46.53 22.38
CA ALA A 12 23.44 -46.92 21.46
C ALA A 12 23.16 -46.27 20.09
N ALA A 13 24.21 -45.95 19.34
CA ALA A 13 24.07 -45.38 18.01
C ALA A 13 24.55 -46.40 16.98
N VAL A 14 23.72 -46.67 15.97
CA VAL A 14 24.03 -47.56 14.87
C VAL A 14 24.31 -46.72 13.63
N VAL A 15 25.54 -46.80 13.13
CA VAL A 15 25.95 -46.10 11.90
C VAL A 15 25.54 -46.95 10.70
N VAL A 16 24.83 -46.34 9.74
CA VAL A 16 24.37 -46.99 8.51
C VAL A 16 24.86 -46.21 7.29
N ASN A 17 25.65 -46.86 6.44
CA ASN A 17 26.25 -46.27 5.24
C ASN A 17 25.47 -46.59 3.96
N SER A 18 24.54 -47.55 4.03
CA SER A 18 23.76 -48.01 2.88
C SER A 18 22.37 -48.52 3.28
N ALA A 19 21.47 -48.60 2.30
CA ALA A 19 20.15 -49.21 2.48
C ALA A 19 20.23 -50.66 2.98
N SER A 20 21.23 -51.43 2.51
CA SER A 20 21.47 -52.82 2.94
C SER A 20 21.85 -52.93 4.42
N GLU A 21 22.67 -52.01 4.92
CA GLU A 21 23.02 -51.94 6.34
C GLU A 21 21.81 -51.57 7.20
N LEU A 22 21.03 -50.58 6.76
CA LEU A 22 19.79 -50.20 7.44
C LEU A 22 18.77 -51.35 7.47
N LEU A 23 18.53 -52.03 6.35
CA LEU A 23 17.63 -53.19 6.30
C LEU A 23 18.08 -54.28 7.27
N SER A 24 19.38 -54.63 7.26
CA SER A 24 19.94 -55.67 8.12
C SER A 24 19.71 -55.35 9.60
N TYR A 25 19.87 -54.08 9.96
CA TYR A 25 19.62 -53.62 11.32
C TYR A 25 18.13 -53.71 11.70
N LEU A 26 17.22 -53.21 10.86
CA LEU A 26 15.78 -53.29 11.11
C LEU A 26 15.27 -54.74 11.25
N LEU A 27 15.77 -55.66 10.41
CA LEU A 27 15.42 -57.08 10.48
C LEU A 27 15.96 -57.78 11.72
N SER A 28 17.03 -57.26 12.34
CA SER A 28 17.55 -57.77 13.61
C SER A 28 16.65 -57.43 14.80
N ILE A 29 15.86 -56.35 14.68
CA ILE A 29 14.88 -55.92 15.69
C ILE A 29 13.55 -56.65 15.49
N SER A 30 13.07 -56.72 14.24
CA SER A 30 11.79 -57.32 13.90
C SER A 30 11.88 -58.04 12.55
N GLN A 31 11.78 -59.36 12.56
CA GLN A 31 11.85 -60.16 11.33
C GLN A 31 10.68 -59.85 10.40
N ASN A 32 10.95 -59.82 9.08
CA ASN A 32 9.99 -59.50 8.01
C ASN A 32 9.35 -58.10 8.10
N SER A 33 9.92 -57.20 8.89
CA SER A 33 9.35 -55.87 9.15
C SER A 33 9.66 -54.83 8.07
N ALA A 34 10.75 -55.04 7.32
CA ALA A 34 11.20 -54.18 6.23
C ALA A 34 11.79 -55.02 5.09
N GLU A 35 11.88 -54.41 3.91
CA GLU A 35 12.53 -55.00 2.73
C GLU A 35 13.28 -53.92 1.94
N ILE A 36 14.13 -54.34 1.00
CA ILE A 36 14.66 -53.44 -0.02
C ILE A 36 13.84 -53.61 -1.29
N PHE A 37 13.28 -52.51 -1.78
CA PHE A 37 12.58 -52.45 -3.05
C PHE A 37 13.03 -51.19 -3.80
N ASP A 38 13.46 -51.36 -5.06
CA ASP A 38 13.95 -50.27 -5.91
C ASP A 38 15.03 -49.39 -5.25
N GLY A 39 15.95 -50.02 -4.50
CA GLY A 39 17.03 -49.33 -3.77
C GLY A 39 16.59 -48.57 -2.51
N LYS A 40 15.30 -48.62 -2.14
CA LYS A 40 14.73 -48.00 -0.94
C LYS A 40 14.53 -49.04 0.15
N VAL A 41 14.65 -48.64 1.41
CA VAL A 41 14.19 -49.45 2.54
C VAL A 41 12.71 -49.19 2.74
N VAL A 42 11.88 -50.21 2.47
CA VAL A 42 10.43 -50.15 2.63
C VAL A 42 10.06 -50.75 3.98
N VAL A 43 9.42 -49.97 4.85
CA VAL A 43 8.94 -50.41 6.17
C VAL A 43 7.50 -50.88 6.03
N ASN A 44 7.30 -52.20 6.17
CA ASN A 44 6.03 -52.90 5.94
C ASN A 44 5.25 -53.20 7.24
N TRP A 45 5.89 -53.06 8.41
CA TRP A 45 5.28 -53.29 9.73
C TRP A 45 5.65 -52.19 10.71
N ASN A 46 4.90 -52.09 11.82
CA ASN A 46 5.26 -51.17 12.89
C ASN A 46 6.56 -51.63 13.56
N ILE A 47 7.55 -50.73 13.63
CA ILE A 47 8.86 -50.99 14.25
C ILE A 47 9.16 -49.87 15.24
N SER A 48 9.58 -50.25 16.44
CA SER A 48 10.18 -49.32 17.41
C SER A 48 11.66 -49.62 17.50
N VAL A 49 12.48 -48.66 17.09
CA VAL A 49 13.95 -48.77 17.10
C VAL A 49 14.46 -48.15 18.41
N PRO A 50 15.12 -48.94 19.28
CA PRO A 50 15.61 -48.44 20.57
C PRO A 50 16.85 -47.54 20.44
N ASP A 51 17.68 -47.81 19.44
CA ASP A 51 18.95 -47.12 19.20
C ASP A 51 18.79 -45.97 18.19
N MET A 52 19.68 -44.98 18.28
CA MET A 52 19.75 -43.89 17.29
C MET A 52 20.39 -44.42 16.00
N ILE A 53 19.78 -44.13 14.85
CA ILE A 53 20.33 -44.45 13.54
C ILE A 53 21.15 -43.24 13.06
N LYS A 54 22.43 -43.42 12.72
CA LYS A 54 23.30 -42.35 12.20
C LYS A 54 23.60 -42.55 10.73
N ILE A 55 23.34 -41.52 9.92
CA ILE A 55 23.62 -41.48 8.49
C ILE A 55 24.82 -40.54 8.27
N PRO A 56 26.03 -41.08 8.03
CA PRO A 56 27.24 -40.29 7.93
C PRO A 56 27.41 -39.67 6.53
N LEU A 57 28.36 -38.74 6.45
CA LEU A 57 28.79 -38.07 5.22
C LEU A 57 28.95 -39.02 4.03
N GLY A 58 28.37 -38.64 2.89
CA GLY A 58 28.43 -39.41 1.65
C GLY A 58 27.44 -40.57 1.53
N SER A 59 26.71 -40.90 2.59
CA SER A 59 25.67 -41.94 2.56
C SER A 59 24.38 -41.38 1.97
N ASN A 60 23.71 -42.17 1.13
CA ASN A 60 22.41 -41.82 0.56
C ASN A 60 21.40 -42.93 0.89
N ILE A 61 20.44 -42.62 1.75
CA ILE A 61 19.46 -43.59 2.23
C ILE A 61 18.07 -43.08 1.90
N THR A 62 17.23 -43.96 1.33
CA THR A 62 15.81 -43.67 1.09
C THR A 62 14.96 -44.63 1.92
N ILE A 63 14.01 -44.07 2.68
CA ILE A 63 13.05 -44.80 3.50
C ILE A 63 11.65 -44.53 2.98
N GLU A 64 10.93 -45.59 2.62
CA GLU A 64 9.49 -45.55 2.32
C GLU A 64 8.74 -46.19 3.49
N SER A 65 7.94 -45.39 4.20
CA SER A 65 7.26 -45.87 5.40
C SER A 65 5.78 -46.13 5.11
N ARG A 66 5.40 -47.41 4.95
CA ARG A 66 3.99 -47.83 4.81
C ARG A 66 3.30 -48.09 6.14
N ARG A 67 4.08 -48.16 7.21
CA ARG A 67 3.68 -48.38 8.60
C ARG A 67 4.51 -47.51 9.55
N HIS A 68 4.23 -47.58 10.85
CA HIS A 68 4.93 -46.76 11.85
C HIS A 68 6.41 -47.16 11.97
N LEU A 69 7.33 -46.24 11.61
CA LEU A 69 8.74 -46.31 12.01
C LEU A 69 8.98 -45.37 13.18
N ASN A 70 8.97 -45.90 14.40
CA ASN A 70 9.32 -45.14 15.60
C ASN A 70 10.82 -45.23 15.83
N ALA A 71 11.58 -44.30 15.23
CA ALA A 71 13.03 -44.25 15.29
C ALA A 71 13.51 -42.80 15.45
N THR A 72 14.72 -42.64 16.02
CA THR A 72 15.46 -41.38 15.95
C THR A 72 16.60 -41.54 14.95
N ILE A 73 16.61 -40.71 13.91
CA ILE A 73 17.60 -40.75 12.84
C ILE A 73 18.38 -39.44 12.83
N GLU A 74 19.69 -39.53 13.01
CA GLU A 74 20.62 -38.42 12.88
C GLU A 74 21.29 -38.46 11.51
N VAL A 75 21.29 -37.33 10.80
CA VAL A 75 21.95 -37.14 9.51
C VAL A 75 23.11 -36.17 9.71
N ASP A 76 24.32 -36.67 9.47
CA ASP A 76 25.56 -35.91 9.64
C ASP A 76 26.39 -35.96 8.34
N GLY A 77 25.92 -35.19 7.35
CA GLY A 77 26.57 -34.96 6.06
C GLY A 77 26.06 -35.84 4.91
N GLY A 78 25.22 -36.84 5.20
CA GLY A 78 24.59 -37.68 4.19
C GLY A 78 23.30 -37.08 3.60
N THR A 79 22.65 -37.86 2.73
CA THR A 79 21.27 -37.60 2.28
C THR A 79 20.33 -38.64 2.85
N LEU A 80 19.27 -38.17 3.51
CA LEU A 80 18.14 -38.99 3.91
C LEU A 80 16.93 -38.58 3.08
N SER A 81 16.35 -39.52 2.34
CA SER A 81 15.12 -39.31 1.59
C SER A 81 13.97 -40.07 2.25
N PHE A 82 12.89 -39.37 2.57
CA PHE A 82 11.68 -39.96 3.10
C PHE A 82 10.57 -39.92 2.08
N VAL A 83 9.90 -41.05 1.88
CA VAL A 83 8.72 -41.18 1.03
C VAL A 83 7.51 -41.52 1.91
N GLY A 84 6.53 -40.63 1.94
CA GLY A 84 5.32 -40.75 2.73
C GLY A 84 4.19 -41.49 2.01
N ASP A 85 4.26 -42.82 1.92
CA ASP A 85 3.18 -43.63 1.35
C ASP A 85 2.40 -44.34 2.46
N ASN A 86 1.48 -43.63 3.10
CA ASN A 86 0.64 -44.21 4.15
C ASN A 86 -0.84 -44.12 3.78
N ALA A 87 -1.55 -45.23 3.91
CA ALA A 87 -3.01 -45.34 3.82
C ALA A 87 -3.64 -45.58 5.20
N TYR A 88 -2.84 -45.71 6.27
CA TYR A 88 -3.28 -46.27 7.55
C TYR A 88 -2.74 -45.58 8.82
N GLY A 89 -2.29 -44.32 8.76
CA GLY A 89 -2.01 -43.48 9.95
C GLY A 89 -0.52 -43.31 10.32
N SER A 90 -0.17 -42.05 10.64
CA SER A 90 1.10 -41.43 11.09
C SER A 90 2.43 -42.21 11.00
N SER A 91 3.48 -41.69 10.37
CA SER A 91 4.86 -42.17 10.64
C SER A 91 5.51 -41.23 11.66
N LEU A 92 5.99 -41.78 12.78
CA LEU A 92 6.48 -41.05 13.96
C LEU A 92 7.99 -41.27 14.12
N CYS A 93 8.76 -40.94 13.09
CA CYS A 93 10.21 -40.86 13.26
C CYS A 93 10.61 -39.43 13.63
N ASN A 94 11.65 -39.33 14.46
CA ASN A 94 12.32 -38.07 14.76
C ASN A 94 13.59 -37.99 13.93
N VAL A 95 13.79 -36.86 13.24
CA VAL A 95 14.98 -36.62 12.43
C VAL A 95 15.80 -35.51 13.06
N ILE A 96 17.12 -35.72 13.19
CA ILE A 96 18.08 -34.71 13.62
C ILE A 96 19.03 -34.48 12.45
N LEU A 97 18.88 -33.37 11.74
CA LEU A 97 19.76 -32.97 10.63
C LEU A 97 20.88 -32.10 11.19
N GLN A 98 22.06 -32.70 11.44
CA GLN A 98 23.26 -31.97 11.86
C GLN A 98 23.90 -31.24 10.68
N SER A 99 23.98 -31.93 9.54
CA SER A 99 24.46 -31.41 8.26
C SER A 99 24.00 -32.33 7.12
N GLY A 100 24.12 -31.92 5.86
CA GLY A 100 23.72 -32.73 4.70
C GLY A 100 22.34 -32.36 4.17
N THR A 101 21.55 -33.34 3.72
CA THR A 101 20.24 -33.09 3.07
C THR A 101 19.15 -34.04 3.56
N LEU A 102 18.00 -33.48 3.93
CA LEU A 102 16.75 -34.20 4.15
C LEU A 102 15.82 -33.96 2.96
N LYS A 103 15.56 -35.00 2.18
CA LYS A 103 14.59 -34.98 1.08
C LYS A 103 13.26 -35.52 1.55
N LEU A 104 12.20 -34.76 1.33
CA LEU A 104 10.84 -35.12 1.72
C LEU A 104 10.02 -35.30 0.45
N GLN A 105 9.63 -36.53 0.18
CA GLN A 105 8.94 -36.92 -1.05
C GLN A 105 7.51 -37.34 -0.71
N LYS A 106 6.57 -37.01 -1.59
CA LYS A 106 5.17 -37.47 -1.67
C LYS A 106 4.53 -37.95 -0.35
N ALA A 107 3.52 -37.24 0.14
CA ALA A 107 2.66 -37.70 1.24
C ALA A 107 1.27 -38.13 0.73
N SER A 108 0.80 -39.33 1.06
CA SER A 108 -0.55 -39.82 0.70
C SER A 108 -1.61 -39.59 1.78
N SER A 109 -1.24 -39.67 3.08
CA SER A 109 -2.05 -39.21 4.22
C SER A 109 -1.18 -39.11 5.50
N ASP A 110 -1.54 -38.21 6.42
CA ASP A 110 -0.88 -37.91 7.72
C ASP A 110 0.63 -37.54 7.67
N PRO A 111 1.15 -36.81 8.69
CA PRO A 111 2.59 -36.51 8.80
C PRO A 111 3.46 -37.78 8.87
N CYS A 112 4.60 -37.72 8.18
CA CYS A 112 5.56 -38.81 8.04
C CYS A 112 6.72 -38.73 9.04
N ILE A 113 6.95 -37.53 9.57
CA ILE A 113 7.97 -37.19 10.57
C ILE A 113 7.25 -36.45 11.70
N SER A 114 7.43 -36.90 12.95
CA SER A 114 6.88 -36.21 14.12
C SER A 114 7.62 -34.91 14.37
N THR A 115 8.94 -35.00 14.50
CA THR A 115 9.80 -33.83 14.73
C THR A 115 11.05 -33.93 13.85
N ALA A 116 11.34 -32.86 13.11
CA ALA A 116 12.63 -32.67 12.46
C ALA A 116 13.37 -31.52 13.14
N THR A 117 14.54 -31.79 13.70
CA THR A 117 15.44 -30.79 14.29
C THR A 117 16.59 -30.53 13.35
N VAL A 118 16.77 -29.29 12.91
CA VAL A 118 17.79 -28.86 11.95
C VAL A 118 18.83 -28.01 12.67
N ASN A 119 20.02 -28.57 12.80
CA ASN A 119 21.22 -27.88 13.31
C ASN A 119 22.19 -27.50 12.17
N GLY A 120 21.84 -27.79 10.92
CA GLY A 120 22.58 -27.39 9.73
C GLY A 120 22.14 -28.17 8.48
N GLY A 121 22.24 -27.56 7.30
CA GLY A 121 22.05 -28.26 6.01
C GLY A 121 20.77 -27.90 5.25
N ASN A 122 20.31 -28.81 4.40
CA ASN A 122 19.25 -28.56 3.43
C ASN A 122 18.02 -29.44 3.63
N ILE A 123 16.82 -28.86 3.48
CA ILE A 123 15.56 -29.60 3.34
C ILE A 123 15.02 -29.36 1.94
N GLN A 124 14.66 -30.44 1.24
CA GLN A 124 14.10 -30.39 -0.11
C GLN A 124 12.80 -31.18 -0.17
N GLN A 125 11.69 -30.53 -0.51
CA GLN A 125 10.45 -31.21 -0.83
C GLN A 125 10.41 -31.52 -2.33
N GLU A 126 10.27 -32.80 -2.68
CA GLU A 126 10.22 -33.26 -4.07
C GLU A 126 8.84 -33.89 -4.36
N GLY A 127 8.07 -33.28 -5.27
CA GLY A 127 6.82 -33.82 -5.81
C GLY A 127 5.54 -33.49 -5.03
N GLY A 128 4.40 -33.87 -5.62
CA GLY A 128 3.06 -33.66 -5.07
C GLY A 128 2.49 -34.88 -4.33
N GLY A 129 1.64 -34.62 -3.32
CA GLY A 129 0.94 -35.63 -2.51
C GLY A 129 -0.59 -35.64 -2.72
N THR A 130 -1.32 -36.04 -1.68
CA THR A 130 -2.78 -35.79 -1.56
C THR A 130 -3.01 -34.39 -0.99
N VAL A 131 -4.01 -33.65 -1.47
CA VAL A 131 -4.36 -32.31 -0.94
C VAL A 131 -4.54 -32.40 0.59
N GLY A 132 -3.81 -31.56 1.34
CA GLY A 132 -3.86 -31.53 2.81
C GLY A 132 -2.94 -32.51 3.54
N ALA A 133 -2.23 -33.39 2.84
CA ALA A 133 -1.22 -34.25 3.46
C ALA A 133 0.01 -33.43 3.86
N THR A 134 0.46 -33.58 5.10
CA THR A 134 1.64 -32.89 5.64
C THR A 134 2.82 -33.86 5.71
N LEU A 135 4.06 -33.40 5.54
CA LEU A 135 5.25 -34.27 5.65
C LEU A 135 5.83 -34.29 7.06
N VAL A 136 5.91 -33.13 7.70
CA VAL A 136 6.51 -32.95 9.04
C VAL A 136 5.50 -32.34 10.01
N GLN A 137 5.27 -32.94 11.17
CA GLN A 137 4.39 -32.33 12.16
C GLN A 137 5.04 -31.08 12.77
N GLU A 138 6.27 -31.17 13.25
CA GLU A 138 7.02 -30.05 13.81
C GLU A 138 8.44 -29.96 13.23
N LEU A 139 8.79 -28.81 12.66
CA LEU A 139 10.13 -28.50 12.17
C LEU A 139 10.78 -27.47 13.10
N ILE A 140 11.92 -27.80 13.70
CA ILE A 140 12.68 -26.94 14.61
C ILE A 140 14.03 -26.63 13.96
N ILE A 141 14.35 -25.34 13.80
CA ILE A 141 15.59 -24.88 13.15
C ILE A 141 16.42 -24.12 14.19
N ASN A 142 17.59 -24.65 14.52
CA ASN A 142 18.47 -24.11 15.56
C ASN A 142 19.70 -23.39 14.99
N ALA A 143 19.98 -23.53 13.70
CA ALA A 143 21.16 -23.01 13.02
C ALA A 143 20.84 -22.65 11.55
N GLU A 144 21.87 -22.30 10.78
CA GLU A 144 21.76 -22.00 9.35
C GLU A 144 21.14 -23.19 8.58
N ALA A 145 20.11 -22.90 7.78
CA ALA A 145 19.41 -23.92 6.99
C ALA A 145 18.83 -23.34 5.70
N SER A 146 18.80 -24.16 4.65
CA SER A 146 18.06 -23.87 3.42
C SER A 146 16.92 -24.86 3.23
N ILE A 147 15.71 -24.33 3.06
CA ILE A 147 14.48 -25.10 2.90
C ILE A 147 13.87 -24.72 1.57
N LYS A 148 13.69 -25.72 0.71
CA LYS A 148 12.99 -25.58 -0.55
C LYS A 148 11.81 -26.53 -0.58
N GLY A 149 10.61 -25.97 -0.50
CA GLY A 149 9.35 -26.68 -0.56
C GLY A 149 8.88 -26.94 -2.00
N CYS A 150 7.62 -27.37 -2.13
CA CYS A 150 6.90 -27.44 -3.40
C CYS A 150 5.54 -26.74 -3.28
N LEU A 151 5.49 -25.45 -3.62
CA LEU A 151 4.27 -24.64 -3.64
C LEU A 151 3.81 -24.40 -5.09
N GLU A 152 2.74 -25.07 -5.51
CA GLU A 152 2.05 -24.77 -6.76
C GLU A 152 0.95 -23.71 -6.56
N ARG A 153 0.94 -22.67 -7.41
CA ARG A 153 -0.09 -21.61 -7.41
C ARG A 153 -1.50 -22.14 -7.79
N SER A 154 -1.59 -23.33 -8.39
CA SER A 154 -2.83 -23.92 -8.90
C SER A 154 -3.47 -24.88 -7.90
N SER A 155 -4.36 -24.37 -7.03
CA SER A 155 -5.41 -25.08 -6.27
C SER A 155 -5.09 -26.37 -5.48
N ILE A 156 -3.87 -26.91 -5.53
CA ILE A 156 -3.37 -28.12 -4.87
C ILE A 156 -1.99 -27.79 -4.28
N SER A 157 -1.90 -27.72 -2.96
CA SER A 157 -0.67 -27.34 -2.24
C SER A 157 -0.53 -28.28 -1.06
N TYR A 158 0.71 -28.76 -0.86
CA TYR A 158 1.03 -29.82 0.08
C TYR A 158 1.82 -29.22 1.24
N PRO A 159 1.25 -29.16 2.45
CA PRO A 159 1.98 -28.66 3.60
C PRO A 159 3.33 -29.38 3.75
N LEU A 160 4.42 -28.62 3.75
CA LEU A 160 5.73 -29.13 4.15
C LEU A 160 5.66 -29.56 5.61
N CYS A 161 5.17 -28.68 6.46
CA CYS A 161 4.99 -28.93 7.88
C CYS A 161 3.72 -28.30 8.44
N LYS A 162 3.28 -28.77 9.61
CA LYS A 162 2.23 -28.09 10.36
C LYS A 162 2.78 -26.88 11.08
N LYS A 163 3.83 -27.10 11.87
CA LYS A 163 4.47 -26.08 12.68
C LYS A 163 5.95 -25.97 12.34
N MET A 164 6.43 -24.74 12.24
CA MET A 164 7.84 -24.44 12.03
C MET A 164 8.31 -23.43 13.07
N LEU A 165 9.42 -23.73 13.74
CA LEU A 165 10.03 -22.88 14.77
C LEU A 165 11.47 -22.58 14.36
N VAL A 166 11.79 -21.31 14.14
CA VAL A 166 13.14 -20.81 13.89
C VAL A 166 13.68 -20.17 15.16
N ALA A 167 14.64 -20.83 15.80
CA ALA A 167 15.23 -20.38 17.04
C ALA A 167 16.09 -19.12 16.86
N ALA A 168 16.31 -18.36 17.94
CA ALA A 168 17.09 -17.12 17.88
C ALA A 168 18.56 -17.30 17.53
N SER A 169 19.12 -18.49 17.76
CA SER A 169 20.49 -18.84 17.35
C SER A 169 20.59 -19.20 15.86
N ALA A 170 19.48 -19.40 15.18
CA ALA A 170 19.45 -19.73 13.76
C ALA A 170 19.63 -18.43 12.96
N ASN A 171 20.85 -18.24 12.46
CA ASN A 171 21.17 -17.13 11.57
C ASN A 171 21.07 -17.61 10.11
N ASN A 172 20.59 -16.75 9.22
CA ASN A 172 20.54 -16.98 7.77
C ASN A 172 19.69 -18.20 7.34
N VAL A 173 18.47 -18.32 7.87
CA VAL A 173 17.53 -19.36 7.41
C VAL A 173 16.85 -18.92 6.12
N SER A 174 16.91 -19.73 5.07
CA SER A 174 16.20 -19.46 3.81
C SER A 174 15.06 -20.44 3.62
N ILE A 175 13.83 -19.93 3.46
CA ILE A 175 12.62 -20.73 3.23
C ILE A 175 12.03 -20.28 1.90
N GLN A 176 11.94 -21.22 0.97
CA GLN A 176 11.49 -20.99 -0.39
C GLN A 176 10.36 -21.96 -0.78
N ASP A 177 9.38 -21.48 -1.56
CA ASP A 177 8.35 -22.30 -2.22
C ASP A 177 7.62 -23.25 -1.25
N SER A 178 7.30 -22.79 -0.04
CA SER A 178 6.89 -23.64 1.07
C SER A 178 5.48 -23.32 1.58
N TYR A 179 4.70 -24.35 1.92
CA TYR A 179 3.42 -24.23 2.63
C TYR A 179 3.54 -24.76 4.05
N ILE A 180 3.20 -23.95 5.04
CA ILE A 180 3.13 -24.27 6.46
C ILE A 180 1.66 -24.18 6.86
N SER A 181 1.05 -25.28 7.30
CA SER A 181 -0.41 -25.32 7.41
C SER A 181 -1.00 -24.75 8.69
N GLU A 182 -0.19 -24.46 9.71
CA GLU A 182 -0.71 -23.93 10.97
C GLU A 182 0.10 -22.70 11.40
N TYR A 183 1.40 -22.88 11.69
CA TYR A 183 2.14 -21.88 12.45
C TYR A 183 3.62 -21.81 12.09
N LEU A 184 4.13 -20.59 11.89
CA LEU A 184 5.54 -20.27 11.71
C LEU A 184 5.98 -19.27 12.78
N GLU A 185 6.99 -19.62 13.58
CA GLU A 185 7.62 -18.69 14.52
C GLU A 185 9.08 -18.42 14.12
N ILE A 186 9.46 -17.15 14.10
CA ILE A 186 10.82 -16.71 13.77
C ILE A 186 11.37 -15.87 14.91
N SER A 187 12.45 -16.35 15.51
CA SER A 187 13.20 -15.62 16.54
C SER A 187 14.63 -15.27 16.11
N GLY A 188 15.06 -15.64 14.89
CA GLY A 188 16.39 -15.38 14.33
C GLY A 188 16.33 -14.72 12.94
N ASP A 189 17.44 -14.72 12.21
CA ASP A 189 17.51 -14.11 10.87
C ASP A 189 16.96 -15.06 9.80
N ALA A 190 16.03 -14.58 8.96
CA ALA A 190 15.37 -15.41 7.96
C ALA A 190 15.04 -14.67 6.66
N THR A 191 14.97 -15.42 5.56
CA THR A 191 14.44 -14.98 4.27
C THR A 191 13.32 -15.91 3.84
N LEU A 192 12.12 -15.37 3.65
CA LEU A 192 10.93 -16.08 3.17
C LEU A 192 10.66 -15.65 1.73
N ASN A 193 10.59 -16.60 0.79
CA ASN A 193 10.21 -16.32 -0.59
C ASN A 193 9.18 -17.33 -1.11
N ASN A 194 8.03 -16.86 -1.57
CA ASN A 194 6.94 -17.71 -2.04
C ASN A 194 6.50 -18.69 -0.94
N VAL A 195 6.20 -18.14 0.25
CA VAL A 195 5.83 -18.89 1.45
C VAL A 195 4.36 -18.67 1.76
N CYS A 196 3.70 -19.74 2.19
CA CYS A 196 2.30 -19.72 2.58
C CYS A 196 2.16 -20.18 4.04
N CYS A 197 1.47 -19.42 4.89
CA CYS A 197 1.20 -19.81 6.28
C CYS A 197 -0.07 -19.13 6.82
N ASP A 198 -0.78 -19.81 7.72
CA ASP A 198 -1.94 -19.26 8.42
C ASP A 198 -1.52 -18.23 9.46
N GLU A 199 -0.64 -18.63 10.38
CA GLU A 199 -0.15 -17.73 11.42
C GLU A 199 1.37 -17.63 11.36
N THR A 200 1.88 -16.40 11.36
CA THR A 200 3.32 -16.14 11.42
C THR A 200 3.63 -15.18 12.55
N LEU A 201 4.50 -15.60 13.46
CA LEU A 201 5.01 -14.79 14.56
C LEU A 201 6.48 -14.45 14.31
N ILE A 202 6.80 -13.17 14.25
CA ILE A 202 8.17 -12.65 14.18
C ILE A 202 8.50 -12.04 15.54
N ASN A 203 9.27 -12.78 16.34
CA ASN A 203 9.66 -12.38 17.69
C ASN A 203 10.91 -11.48 17.70
N SER A 204 11.91 -11.80 16.87
CA SER A 204 13.19 -11.09 16.80
C SER A 204 13.96 -11.44 15.52
N GLY A 205 15.10 -10.77 15.31
CA GLY A 205 15.97 -10.98 14.15
C GLY A 205 15.69 -10.03 12.99
N THR A 206 16.38 -10.25 11.87
CA THR A 206 16.15 -9.56 10.59
C THR A 206 15.46 -10.52 9.63
N VAL A 207 14.24 -10.18 9.20
CA VAL A 207 13.42 -11.03 8.34
C VAL A 207 13.09 -10.32 7.03
N SER A 208 13.44 -10.95 5.91
CA SER A 208 13.01 -10.50 4.57
C SER A 208 11.90 -11.39 4.06
N ILE A 209 10.80 -10.81 3.60
CA ILE A 209 9.61 -11.54 3.15
C ILE A 209 9.25 -11.09 1.73
N GLN A 210 9.22 -12.05 0.81
CA GLN A 210 8.86 -11.86 -0.58
C GLN A 210 7.77 -12.86 -0.98
N ASN A 211 6.74 -12.43 -1.71
CA ASN A 211 5.67 -13.30 -2.20
C ASN A 211 5.04 -14.16 -1.07
N PHE A 212 4.50 -13.52 -0.04
CA PHE A 212 3.92 -14.25 1.09
C PHE A 212 2.40 -14.31 1.01
N TYR A 213 1.83 -15.51 1.11
CA TYR A 213 0.40 -15.73 0.96
C TYR A 213 -0.21 -16.25 2.26
N GLY A 214 -1.21 -15.58 2.84
CA GLY A 214 -2.07 -16.23 3.83
C GLY A 214 -2.75 -17.44 3.19
N ALA A 215 -2.89 -18.57 3.88
CA ALA A 215 -3.25 -19.82 3.21
C ALA A 215 -4.59 -19.73 2.46
N ARG A 216 -4.46 -19.55 1.14
CA ARG A 216 -5.51 -19.76 0.13
C ARG A 216 -6.76 -18.89 0.23
N ILE A 217 -6.58 -17.57 0.42
CA ILE A 217 -7.62 -16.51 0.36
C ILE A 217 -8.07 -16.08 1.76
N GLY A 218 -7.42 -15.05 2.31
CA GLY A 218 -8.08 -14.07 3.19
C GLY A 218 -7.87 -14.15 4.71
N HIS A 219 -7.07 -15.08 5.25
CA HIS A 219 -7.04 -15.28 6.72
C HIS A 219 -5.66 -15.33 7.38
N GLY A 220 -4.57 -15.20 6.61
CA GLY A 220 -3.21 -15.23 7.17
C GLY A 220 -2.89 -13.99 8.01
N THR A 221 -2.30 -14.15 9.19
CA THR A 221 -1.85 -13.05 10.05
C THR A 221 -0.35 -13.12 10.31
N ILE A 222 0.35 -12.01 10.03
CA ILE A 222 1.74 -11.81 10.45
C ILE A 222 1.73 -10.93 11.70
N THR A 223 2.21 -11.44 12.82
CA THR A 223 2.40 -10.67 14.06
C THR A 223 3.89 -10.41 14.28
N GLN A 224 4.29 -9.14 14.32
CA GLN A 224 5.65 -8.74 14.65
C GLN A 224 5.70 -8.20 16.09
N LYS A 225 6.49 -8.84 16.96
CA LYS A 225 6.74 -8.40 18.34
C LYS A 225 8.12 -7.74 18.51
N GLY A 226 9.04 -7.95 17.58
CA GLY A 226 10.39 -7.38 17.60
C GLY A 226 11.12 -7.57 16.27
N GLY A 227 12.41 -7.21 16.22
CA GLY A 227 13.24 -7.36 15.03
C GLY A 227 12.98 -6.32 13.93
N THR A 228 13.62 -6.52 12.78
CA THR A 228 13.45 -5.70 11.56
C THR A 228 12.88 -6.56 10.45
N VAL A 229 11.78 -6.14 9.83
CA VAL A 229 11.09 -6.89 8.77
C VAL A 229 11.01 -6.05 7.50
N SER A 230 11.34 -6.65 6.36
CA SER A 230 11.10 -6.06 5.04
C SER A 230 10.11 -6.91 4.25
N MET A 231 9.05 -6.31 3.70
CA MET A 231 7.99 -7.03 2.99
C MET A 231 7.83 -6.56 1.53
N TYR A 232 7.66 -7.54 0.63
CA TYR A 232 7.43 -7.35 -0.81
C TYR A 232 6.34 -8.35 -1.28
N ASP A 233 5.31 -7.88 -1.99
CA ASP A 233 4.22 -8.72 -2.53
C ASP A 233 3.55 -9.66 -1.49
N VAL A 234 3.04 -9.09 -0.39
CA VAL A 234 2.42 -9.85 0.71
C VAL A 234 0.89 -9.80 0.64
N PHE A 235 0.22 -10.92 0.92
CA PHE A 235 -1.24 -11.07 0.90
C PHE A 235 -1.76 -11.60 2.26
N SER A 236 -1.56 -10.80 3.32
CA SER A 236 -1.93 -11.13 4.71
C SER A 236 -2.24 -9.88 5.53
N LEU A 237 -2.98 -10.05 6.63
CA LEU A 237 -3.10 -9.03 7.69
C LEU A 237 -1.76 -8.92 8.43
N VAL A 238 -1.32 -7.70 8.75
CA VAL A 238 -0.09 -7.45 9.50
C VAL A 238 -0.38 -6.72 10.82
N LEU A 239 -0.05 -7.35 11.94
CA LEU A 239 -0.13 -6.80 13.28
C LEU A 239 1.27 -6.47 13.79
N VAL A 240 1.51 -5.20 14.16
CA VAL A 240 2.80 -4.73 14.66
C VAL A 240 2.68 -4.33 16.13
N GLU A 241 3.20 -5.20 16.99
CA GLU A 241 3.26 -5.07 18.46
C GLU A 241 4.62 -4.53 18.93
N GLY A 242 5.66 -4.58 18.09
CA GLY A 242 6.99 -4.05 18.38
C GLY A 242 7.96 -4.35 17.24
N GLY A 243 9.10 -3.63 17.21
CA GLY A 243 10.10 -3.77 16.15
C GLY A 243 9.86 -2.80 15.00
N GLU A 244 10.65 -2.95 13.92
CA GLU A 244 10.61 -2.08 12.74
C GLU A 244 10.14 -2.88 11.52
N LEU A 245 9.13 -2.38 10.81
CA LEU A 245 8.60 -2.93 9.57
C LEU A 245 8.82 -1.94 8.44
N THR A 246 9.45 -2.38 7.35
CA THR A 246 9.62 -1.62 6.12
C THR A 246 8.86 -2.29 4.98
N ILE A 247 8.08 -1.50 4.23
CA ILE A 247 7.31 -1.97 3.07
C ILE A 247 7.79 -1.15 1.85
N ASP A 248 8.36 -1.84 0.86
CA ASP A 248 9.09 -1.23 -0.28
C ASP A 248 8.65 -1.80 -1.64
N SER A 249 7.34 -1.97 -1.83
CA SER A 249 6.65 -2.23 -3.12
C SER A 249 5.21 -2.64 -2.86
N THR A 250 4.32 -2.45 -3.85
CA THR A 250 2.90 -2.82 -3.82
C THR A 250 2.63 -4.24 -3.32
N PRO A 251 2.07 -4.45 -2.14
CA PRO A 251 1.27 -5.65 -1.92
C PRO A 251 -0.11 -5.38 -2.55
N TRP A 252 -0.53 -6.15 -3.56
CA TRP A 252 -1.95 -6.17 -3.97
C TRP A 252 -2.75 -6.84 -2.84
N LEU A 253 -3.03 -6.10 -1.76
CA LEU A 253 -3.67 -6.61 -0.55
C LEU A 253 -5.17 -6.82 -0.80
N ASN A 254 -5.50 -7.97 -1.39
CA ASN A 254 -6.87 -8.38 -1.58
C ASN A 254 -7.40 -8.99 -0.28
N THR A 255 -8.23 -8.26 0.45
CA THR A 255 -9.08 -8.87 1.48
C THR A 255 -10.05 -9.81 0.79
N GLY A 256 -9.91 -11.11 1.04
CA GLY A 256 -10.77 -12.14 0.48
C GLY A 256 -12.25 -11.78 0.61
N LYS A 257 -13.02 -12.14 -0.42
CA LYS A 257 -14.43 -11.79 -0.66
C LYS A 257 -15.42 -12.21 0.45
N ASP A 258 -14.95 -12.91 1.50
CA ASP A 258 -15.77 -13.61 2.48
C ASP A 258 -15.55 -13.19 3.95
N LEU A 259 -14.96 -12.01 4.21
CA LEU A 259 -14.85 -11.44 5.57
C LEU A 259 -16.17 -10.84 6.09
N LYS A 260 -17.31 -11.52 5.91
CA LYS A 260 -18.64 -11.06 6.35
C LYS A 260 -18.75 -10.79 7.86
N ASP A 261 -17.82 -11.33 8.66
CA ASP A 261 -17.88 -11.26 10.13
C ASP A 261 -16.85 -10.31 10.77
N GLN A 262 -16.06 -9.57 9.98
CA GLN A 262 -15.13 -8.55 10.51
C GLN A 262 -15.30 -7.22 9.77
N THR A 263 -16.36 -6.50 10.13
CA THR A 263 -16.46 -5.07 9.82
C THR A 263 -15.26 -4.34 10.44
N CYS A 264 -14.46 -3.64 9.63
CA CYS A 264 -13.38 -2.72 10.05
C CYS A 264 -11.97 -3.29 10.37
N SER A 265 -11.52 -4.40 9.78
CA SER A 265 -10.13 -4.85 9.95
C SER A 265 -9.15 -4.07 9.05
N PRO A 266 -8.09 -3.45 9.61
CA PRO A 266 -7.06 -2.76 8.82
C PRO A 266 -6.15 -3.76 8.11
N VAL A 267 -5.42 -3.36 7.05
CA VAL A 267 -4.38 -4.26 6.51
C VAL A 267 -3.13 -4.27 7.38
N VAL A 268 -2.73 -3.10 7.90
CA VAL A 268 -1.64 -2.97 8.88
C VAL A 268 -2.17 -2.34 10.16
N HIS A 269 -1.95 -2.99 11.32
CA HIS A 269 -2.32 -2.45 12.63
C HIS A 269 -1.10 -2.27 13.52
N LEU A 270 -0.76 -1.01 13.84
CA LEU A 270 0.26 -0.68 14.82
C LEU A 270 -0.38 -0.48 16.20
N LYS A 271 0.00 -1.32 17.17
CA LYS A 271 -0.58 -1.29 18.54
C LYS A 271 0.45 -1.31 19.67
N GLY A 272 1.73 -1.45 19.35
CA GLY A 272 2.83 -1.41 20.32
C GLY A 272 3.50 -0.05 20.46
N ASP A 273 4.04 0.26 21.63
CA ASP A 273 4.75 1.54 21.85
C ASP A 273 6.10 1.60 21.10
N ASN A 274 6.74 0.45 20.89
CA ASN A 274 8.00 0.32 20.14
C ASN A 274 7.79 -0.14 18.68
N ALA A 275 6.55 -0.15 18.20
CA ALA A 275 6.26 -0.51 16.81
C ALA A 275 6.64 0.65 15.90
N LYS A 276 7.36 0.37 14.82
CA LYS A 276 7.62 1.33 13.75
C LYS A 276 7.28 0.74 12.40
N VAL A 277 6.55 1.47 11.57
CA VAL A 277 6.25 1.08 10.19
C VAL A 277 6.70 2.19 9.25
N LEU A 278 7.42 1.82 8.20
CA LEU A 278 7.88 2.70 7.13
C LEU A 278 7.32 2.21 5.78
N PHE A 279 6.52 3.05 5.14
CA PHE A 279 6.10 2.87 3.75
C PHE A 279 7.03 3.66 2.81
N MET A 280 7.67 2.95 1.88
CA MET A 280 8.55 3.49 0.85
C MET A 280 7.89 3.43 -0.55
N ASN A 281 8.68 3.33 -1.61
CA ASN A 281 8.28 3.60 -2.98
C ASN A 281 7.15 2.69 -3.48
N GLY A 282 6.16 3.29 -4.15
CA GLY A 282 5.21 2.56 -4.98
C GLY A 282 4.33 1.53 -4.26
N THR A 283 4.05 1.69 -2.97
CA THR A 283 3.03 0.86 -2.28
C THR A 283 1.63 1.19 -2.85
N HIS A 284 0.75 0.24 -3.13
CA HIS A 284 -0.61 0.50 -3.66
C HIS A 284 -1.63 -0.30 -2.86
N PHE A 285 -2.50 0.40 -2.14
CA PHE A 285 -3.67 -0.18 -1.48
C PHE A 285 -4.89 0.03 -2.39
N ASP A 286 -5.27 -1.00 -3.16
CA ASP A 286 -6.46 -0.98 -4.04
C ASP A 286 -7.74 -1.05 -3.20
N GLY A 287 -8.64 -0.09 -3.44
CA GLY A 287 -9.89 0.02 -2.72
C GLY A 287 -10.86 -1.14 -2.98
N ASN A 288 -10.89 -1.74 -4.17
CA ASN A 288 -12.00 -2.59 -4.57
C ASN A 288 -12.13 -3.89 -3.76
N ALA A 289 -11.06 -4.36 -3.14
CA ALA A 289 -11.09 -5.53 -2.27
C ALA A 289 -11.57 -5.21 -0.84
N ILE A 290 -11.14 -4.07 -0.28
CA ILE A 290 -11.28 -3.71 1.14
C ILE A 290 -12.62 -2.99 1.43
N ASN A 291 -13.19 -2.33 0.43
CA ASN A 291 -14.28 -1.37 0.61
C ASN A 291 -15.65 -1.97 0.90
N ALA A 292 -15.93 -3.22 0.51
CA ALA A 292 -17.23 -3.83 0.77
C ALA A 292 -17.54 -4.01 2.28
N LEU A 293 -16.54 -3.86 3.16
CA LEU A 293 -16.61 -4.17 4.59
C LEU A 293 -16.11 -3.04 5.51
N GLY A 294 -15.79 -1.86 4.97
CA GLY A 294 -15.32 -0.70 5.74
C GLY A 294 -13.92 -0.85 6.34
N GLY A 295 -13.01 -1.57 5.66
CA GLY A 295 -11.63 -1.75 6.12
C GLY A 295 -10.75 -0.51 5.92
N TYR A 296 -9.66 -0.46 6.69
CA TYR A 296 -8.65 0.62 6.65
C TYR A 296 -7.37 0.11 5.97
N ALA A 297 -6.61 1.01 5.30
CA ALA A 297 -5.27 0.65 4.86
C ALA A 297 -4.37 0.38 6.07
N VAL A 298 -4.40 1.32 7.02
CA VAL A 298 -3.59 1.27 8.24
C VAL A 298 -4.43 1.74 9.43
N ARG A 299 -4.28 1.07 10.57
CA ARG A 299 -4.75 1.55 11.87
C ARG A 299 -3.54 1.82 12.76
N LEU A 300 -3.37 3.06 13.19
CA LEU A 300 -2.33 3.51 14.10
C LEU A 300 -2.92 3.74 15.50
N THR A 301 -2.73 2.79 16.41
CA THR A 301 -3.14 2.94 17.82
C THR A 301 -1.98 3.43 18.69
N LYS A 302 -0.77 2.90 18.45
CA LYS A 302 0.50 3.24 19.15
C LYS A 302 1.68 3.06 18.21
N GLY A 303 2.85 3.58 18.59
CA GLY A 303 4.09 3.45 17.81
C GLY A 303 4.30 4.59 16.82
N GLU A 304 5.12 4.35 15.80
CA GLU A 304 5.51 5.31 14.77
C GLU A 304 5.17 4.79 13.36
N LEU A 305 4.50 5.62 12.58
CA LEU A 305 4.17 5.38 11.18
C LEU A 305 4.81 6.48 10.33
N GLU A 306 5.69 6.09 9.41
CA GLU A 306 6.31 6.98 8.43
C GLU A 306 5.86 6.59 7.02
N ILE A 307 5.35 7.56 6.26
CA ILE A 307 4.95 7.39 4.86
C ILE A 307 5.81 8.31 4.01
N ARG A 308 6.66 7.72 3.16
CA ARG A 308 7.50 8.48 2.22
C ARG A 308 6.91 8.58 0.83
N ASP A 309 6.22 7.53 0.41
CA ASP A 309 5.59 7.45 -0.91
C ASP A 309 4.50 6.35 -0.89
N GLY A 310 3.76 6.19 -1.98
CA GLY A 310 2.72 5.17 -2.16
C GLY A 310 1.38 5.76 -2.64
N PHE A 311 0.43 4.88 -2.95
CA PHE A 311 -0.92 5.18 -3.40
C PHE A 311 -1.92 4.46 -2.50
N PHE A 312 -2.75 5.24 -1.79
CA PHE A 312 -3.66 4.74 -0.77
C PHE A 312 -5.10 5.06 -1.18
N GLU A 313 -5.90 4.06 -1.55
CA GLU A 313 -7.34 4.25 -1.83
C GLU A 313 -8.25 4.02 -0.61
N ASN A 314 -7.66 3.54 0.50
CA ASN A 314 -8.33 3.28 1.77
C ASN A 314 -7.83 4.22 2.86
N THR A 315 -8.72 4.53 3.79
CA THR A 315 -8.45 5.41 4.93
C THR A 315 -7.34 4.89 5.82
N ILE A 316 -6.50 5.82 6.29
CA ILE A 316 -5.57 5.62 7.39
C ILE A 316 -6.24 6.12 8.68
N TYR A 317 -6.48 5.21 9.61
CA TYR A 317 -7.19 5.48 10.86
C TYR A 317 -6.21 5.67 12.03
N VAL A 318 -6.26 6.82 12.70
CA VAL A 318 -5.30 7.24 13.72
C VAL A 318 -5.98 7.43 15.07
N GLU A 319 -5.56 6.63 16.06
CA GLU A 319 -6.04 6.67 17.45
C GLU A 319 -4.95 7.08 18.46
N GLY A 320 -3.72 7.31 18.00
CA GLY A 320 -2.57 7.65 18.85
C GLY A 320 -1.26 7.55 18.09
N GLY A 321 -0.14 7.48 18.82
CA GLY A 321 1.19 7.30 18.23
C GLY A 321 1.75 8.54 17.53
N LYS A 322 2.76 8.31 16.68
CA LYS A 322 3.44 9.30 15.84
C LYS A 322 3.23 8.96 14.36
N LEU A 323 2.71 9.91 13.60
CA LEU A 323 2.50 9.84 12.15
C LEU A 323 3.36 10.89 11.47
N SER A 324 4.20 10.48 10.52
CA SER A 324 5.00 11.36 9.66
C SER A 324 4.73 11.04 8.20
N VAL A 325 4.40 12.05 7.39
CA VAL A 325 4.10 11.87 5.97
C VAL A 325 4.91 12.88 5.17
N THR A 326 5.77 12.39 4.28
CA THR A 326 6.67 13.21 3.44
C THR A 326 6.31 13.13 1.95
N GLY A 327 5.41 12.23 1.57
CA GLY A 327 4.97 12.02 0.19
C GLY A 327 3.85 10.98 0.09
N GLY A 328 3.51 10.61 -1.15
CA GLY A 328 2.43 9.67 -1.46
C GLY A 328 1.15 10.34 -1.99
N HIS A 329 0.25 9.51 -2.51
CA HIS A 329 -1.03 9.86 -3.11
C HIS A 329 -2.14 9.20 -2.32
N PHE A 330 -3.05 10.02 -1.78
CA PHE A 330 -4.16 9.59 -0.94
C PHE A 330 -5.45 9.85 -1.68
N LYS A 331 -6.13 8.78 -2.07
CA LYS A 331 -7.39 8.80 -2.80
C LYS A 331 -8.48 8.22 -1.91
N CYS A 332 -9.67 8.81 -1.97
CA CYS A 332 -10.83 8.30 -1.26
C CYS A 332 -11.63 7.40 -2.20
N SER A 333 -11.87 6.15 -1.80
CA SER A 333 -12.82 5.30 -2.52
C SER A 333 -14.26 5.73 -2.27
N THR A 334 -15.06 5.77 -3.34
CA THR A 334 -16.51 6.05 -3.31
C THR A 334 -17.32 4.94 -2.62
N ASN A 335 -16.75 3.73 -2.53
CA ASN A 335 -17.43 2.52 -2.02
C ASN A 335 -17.18 2.24 -0.54
N SER A 336 -16.48 3.11 0.19
CA SER A 336 -16.17 2.93 1.61
C SER A 336 -17.14 3.70 2.51
N ILE A 337 -17.39 3.16 3.71
CA ILE A 337 -18.07 3.87 4.80
C ILE A 337 -17.24 5.04 5.34
N HIS A 338 -15.92 4.98 5.12
CA HIS A 338 -14.92 6.00 5.41
C HIS A 338 -14.49 6.66 4.11
N ARG A 339 -14.67 7.98 3.99
CA ARG A 339 -14.50 8.74 2.73
C ARG A 339 -13.35 9.73 2.81
N GLU A 340 -12.44 9.48 3.74
CA GLU A 340 -11.31 10.33 4.06
C GLU A 340 -9.98 9.60 3.82
N GLY A 341 -8.97 10.34 3.36
CA GLY A 341 -7.60 9.80 3.29
C GLY A 341 -7.09 9.44 4.69
N PHE A 342 -7.32 10.33 5.65
CA PHE A 342 -6.95 10.14 7.04
C PHE A 342 -8.11 10.42 7.99
N TYR A 343 -8.40 9.48 8.88
CA TYR A 343 -9.31 9.67 10.00
C TYR A 343 -8.51 9.82 11.29
N ILE A 344 -8.52 11.01 11.88
CA ILE A 344 -7.84 11.30 13.15
C ILE A 344 -8.86 11.25 14.29
N ALA A 345 -8.93 10.10 14.96
CA ALA A 345 -9.93 9.78 15.97
C ALA A 345 -9.61 10.35 17.35
N LYS A 346 -8.32 10.38 17.73
CA LYS A 346 -7.82 10.71 19.06
C LYS A 346 -6.50 11.50 18.94
N PRO A 347 -6.02 12.13 20.04
CA PRO A 347 -4.77 12.89 19.99
C PRO A 347 -3.58 12.02 19.56
N ALA A 348 -2.83 12.49 18.57
CA ALA A 348 -1.62 11.85 18.05
C ALA A 348 -0.58 12.91 17.71
N GLN A 349 0.70 12.52 17.62
CA GLN A 349 1.75 13.37 17.07
C GLN A 349 1.73 13.23 15.56
N VAL A 350 1.41 14.29 14.84
CA VAL A 350 1.25 14.25 13.39
C VAL A 350 2.17 15.28 12.75
N SER A 351 2.82 14.92 11.64
CA SER A 351 3.75 15.78 10.92
C SER A 351 3.71 15.51 9.42
N PHE A 352 2.92 16.30 8.70
CA PHE A 352 2.86 16.29 7.24
C PHE A 352 3.84 17.32 6.65
N SER A 353 4.77 16.83 5.84
CA SER A 353 5.72 17.60 5.02
C SER A 353 5.61 17.24 3.52
N GLY A 354 4.55 16.54 3.14
CA GLY A 354 4.26 16.20 1.76
C GLY A 354 2.98 15.38 1.64
N GLY A 355 2.65 15.00 0.41
CA GLY A 355 1.48 14.19 0.09
C GLY A 355 0.48 14.92 -0.80
N TYR A 356 -0.19 14.14 -1.64
CA TYR A 356 -1.21 14.58 -2.60
C TYR A 356 -2.56 13.97 -2.24
N PHE A 357 -3.59 14.80 -2.20
CA PHE A 357 -4.93 14.50 -1.71
C PHE A 357 -5.94 14.87 -2.81
N GLY A 358 -5.75 14.29 -4.00
CA GLY A 358 -6.61 14.56 -5.15
C GLY A 358 -5.91 14.41 -6.48
N ASP A 359 -6.32 13.40 -7.24
CA ASP A 359 -6.32 13.43 -8.70
C ASP A 359 -7.50 12.60 -9.22
N GLY A 360 -8.15 13.10 -10.27
CA GLY A 360 -9.49 12.71 -10.68
C GLY A 360 -9.62 11.28 -11.22
N LEU A 361 -10.84 10.75 -11.14
CA LEU A 361 -11.39 10.09 -12.31
C LEU A 361 -12.30 11.09 -13.01
N SER A 362 -11.71 11.76 -13.99
CA SER A 362 -12.44 12.11 -15.21
C SER A 362 -13.11 10.83 -15.74
N GLY A 363 -14.38 10.64 -15.44
CA GLY A 363 -15.14 9.51 -15.94
C GLY A 363 -16.29 9.12 -15.04
N TYR A 364 -17.47 9.66 -15.37
CA TYR A 364 -18.78 9.11 -15.03
C TYR A 364 -19.11 8.87 -13.54
N GLY A 365 -19.96 9.74 -12.98
CA GLY A 365 -21.16 9.25 -12.29
C GLY A 365 -21.34 9.59 -10.81
N ASP A 366 -20.29 9.67 -9.99
CA ASP A 366 -20.48 9.67 -8.53
C ASP A 366 -19.99 10.96 -7.84
N ASN A 367 -20.96 11.78 -7.40
CA ASN A 367 -20.85 13.06 -6.70
C ASN A 367 -20.25 12.97 -5.28
N VAL A 368 -19.04 12.44 -5.09
CA VAL A 368 -18.44 12.33 -3.74
C VAL A 368 -17.07 12.97 -3.66
N ASN A 369 -17.03 14.11 -2.97
CA ASN A 369 -15.85 14.94 -2.67
C ASN A 369 -14.84 14.17 -1.80
N PRO A 370 -13.57 13.99 -2.22
CA PRO A 370 -12.56 13.34 -1.38
C PRO A 370 -12.21 14.22 -0.17
N ILE A 371 -12.36 13.67 1.04
CA ILE A 371 -11.99 14.34 2.28
C ILE A 371 -10.50 14.03 2.53
N ALA A 372 -9.65 15.04 2.67
CA ALA A 372 -8.23 14.78 2.98
C ALA A 372 -8.06 14.27 4.41
N PHE A 373 -8.70 14.99 5.36
CA PHE A 373 -8.69 14.63 6.77
C PHE A 373 -10.09 14.73 7.39
N PHE A 374 -10.46 13.74 8.18
CA PHE A 374 -11.51 13.87 9.18
C PHE A 374 -10.87 14.02 10.56
N LEU A 375 -11.14 15.13 11.25
CA LEU A 375 -10.67 15.38 12.61
C LEU A 375 -11.84 15.19 13.57
N ALA A 376 -11.89 14.04 14.25
CA ALA A 376 -12.93 13.77 15.25
C ALA A 376 -12.81 14.76 16.42
N GLU A 377 -13.93 15.16 17.03
CA GLU A 377 -13.90 16.07 18.20
C GLU A 377 -13.01 15.54 19.33
N ALA A 378 -13.00 14.22 19.53
CA ALA A 378 -12.17 13.55 20.53
C ALA A 378 -10.66 13.68 20.27
N SER A 379 -10.24 13.94 19.03
CA SER A 379 -8.84 14.21 18.70
C SER A 379 -8.35 15.54 19.27
N ARG A 380 -9.27 16.53 19.40
CA ARG A 380 -8.97 17.92 19.76
C ARG A 380 -7.92 18.59 18.84
N MET A 381 -7.62 17.97 17.70
CA MET A 381 -6.66 18.48 16.73
C MET A 381 -7.31 19.51 15.82
N LYS A 382 -6.52 20.48 15.39
CA LYS A 382 -6.88 21.47 14.37
C LYS A 382 -6.04 21.23 13.12
N PRO A 383 -6.46 21.73 11.94
CA PRO A 383 -5.70 21.53 10.70
C PRO A 383 -4.21 21.91 10.82
N LYS A 384 -3.90 23.03 11.48
CA LYS A 384 -2.51 23.48 11.69
C LYS A 384 -1.64 22.51 12.50
N ASP A 385 -2.25 21.66 13.33
CA ASP A 385 -1.54 20.72 14.19
C ASP A 385 -1.06 19.48 13.41
N LEU A 386 -1.49 19.34 12.14
CA LEU A 386 -1.09 18.25 11.25
C LEU A 386 0.25 18.54 10.55
N LEU A 387 0.64 19.80 10.41
CA LEU A 387 1.75 20.20 9.54
C LEU A 387 3.11 20.12 10.24
N ALA A 388 4.12 19.70 9.48
CA ALA A 388 5.51 19.85 9.86
C ALA A 388 5.92 21.35 9.84
N PRO A 389 6.94 21.76 10.64
CA PRO A 389 7.44 23.13 10.59
C PRO A 389 7.92 23.54 9.19
N GLY A 390 7.43 24.69 8.69
CA GLY A 390 7.79 25.21 7.37
C GLY A 390 7.02 24.58 6.20
N TYR A 391 5.91 23.90 6.47
CA TYR A 391 4.99 23.35 5.47
C TYR A 391 3.59 23.94 5.62
N SER A 392 2.86 24.02 4.51
CA SER A 392 1.49 24.53 4.47
C SER A 392 0.59 23.65 3.60
N PHE A 393 -0.72 23.84 3.74
CA PHE A 393 -1.72 23.23 2.87
C PHE A 393 -1.86 24.02 1.57
N TYR A 394 -2.09 23.28 0.49
CA TYR A 394 -2.32 23.84 -0.83
C TYR A 394 -3.53 23.21 -1.50
N THR A 395 -4.15 23.94 -2.43
CA THR A 395 -4.95 23.30 -3.48
C THR A 395 -4.03 22.45 -4.38
N HIS A 396 -4.61 21.57 -5.19
CA HIS A 396 -3.87 20.82 -6.20
C HIS A 396 -4.65 20.86 -7.52
N HIS A 397 -4.15 21.59 -8.50
CA HIS A 397 -4.70 21.62 -9.86
C HIS A 397 -3.65 21.17 -10.85
N ALA A 398 -3.72 19.90 -11.25
CA ALA A 398 -2.69 19.27 -12.09
C ALA A 398 -2.51 19.92 -13.49
N ASN A 399 -3.46 20.72 -14.00
CA ASN A 399 -3.47 21.09 -15.42
C ASN A 399 -3.78 22.55 -15.77
N PHE A 400 -4.36 23.38 -14.89
CA PHE A 400 -4.93 24.67 -15.32
C PHE A 400 -4.80 25.86 -14.36
N GLN A 401 -4.36 25.69 -13.10
CA GLN A 401 -4.25 26.79 -12.13
C GLN A 401 -3.04 26.57 -11.21
N PRO A 402 -2.40 27.63 -10.69
CA PRO A 402 -1.37 27.47 -9.67
C PRO A 402 -1.98 26.92 -8.38
N ASP A 403 -1.20 26.12 -7.66
CA ASP A 403 -1.61 25.64 -6.34
C ASP A 403 -1.61 26.79 -5.32
N LEU A 404 -2.71 26.92 -4.60
CA LEU A 404 -2.98 28.04 -3.71
C LEU A 404 -2.72 27.66 -2.27
N LEU A 405 -1.98 28.51 -1.57
CA LEU A 405 -1.75 28.38 -0.14
C LEU A 405 -3.05 28.54 0.66
N LEU A 406 -3.33 27.62 1.58
CA LEU A 406 -4.50 27.63 2.46
C LEU A 406 -4.05 27.84 3.92
N GLU A 407 -4.40 28.97 4.56
CA GLU A 407 -3.98 29.30 5.93
C GLU A 407 -5.09 29.92 6.81
N GLY A 408 -5.41 29.32 7.96
CA GLY A 408 -6.41 29.91 8.87
C GLY A 408 -7.85 29.68 8.38
N ASP A 409 -8.65 30.76 8.27
CA ASP A 409 -10.08 30.71 7.87
C ASP A 409 -10.31 30.36 6.39
N ASP A 410 -9.19 30.20 5.70
CA ASP A 410 -8.96 29.86 4.31
C ASP A 410 -8.93 28.34 4.08
N ILE A 411 -8.66 27.59 5.14
CA ILE A 411 -8.69 26.13 5.10
C ILE A 411 -10.16 25.69 5.08
N PRO A 412 -10.62 25.08 3.98
CA PRO A 412 -12.03 24.76 3.85
C PRO A 412 -12.37 23.63 4.80
N THR A 413 -13.22 23.99 5.76
CA THR A 413 -13.67 23.07 6.79
C THR A 413 -15.18 22.98 6.76
N TYR A 414 -15.68 21.75 6.79
CA TYR A 414 -17.11 21.50 6.95
C TYR A 414 -17.32 20.67 8.20
N PHE A 415 -18.14 21.18 9.12
CA PHE A 415 -18.59 20.41 10.26
C PHE A 415 -19.63 19.40 9.76
N GLY A 416 -19.20 18.15 9.58
CA GLY A 416 -20.04 17.09 9.07
C GLY A 416 -20.50 16.18 10.20
N ASN A 417 -21.80 15.92 10.27
CA ASN A 417 -22.34 14.75 10.96
C ASN A 417 -22.41 13.59 9.95
N PHE A 418 -21.28 12.91 9.73
CA PHE A 418 -21.29 11.65 8.99
C PHE A 418 -21.66 10.50 9.95
N SER A 419 -21.95 9.33 9.39
CA SER A 419 -22.25 8.09 10.14
C SER A 419 -21.17 7.67 11.16
N SER A 420 -19.99 8.31 11.13
CA SER A 420 -18.81 8.05 11.97
C SER A 420 -18.67 8.97 13.20
N GLY A 421 -19.47 10.04 13.35
CA GLY A 421 -19.46 10.92 14.53
C GLY A 421 -19.32 12.42 14.22
N SER A 422 -19.22 13.24 15.27
CA SER A 422 -18.99 14.68 15.18
C SER A 422 -17.51 15.00 14.93
N GLY A 423 -17.23 15.86 13.96
CA GLY A 423 -15.85 16.23 13.62
C GLY A 423 -15.75 17.29 12.52
N THR A 424 -14.51 17.63 12.19
CA THR A 424 -14.17 18.62 11.16
C THR A 424 -13.60 17.90 9.94
N ASN A 425 -14.26 18.05 8.79
CA ASN A 425 -13.69 17.66 7.50
C ASN A 425 -12.73 18.74 7.04
N VAL A 426 -11.56 18.35 6.54
CA VAL A 426 -10.55 19.24 5.97
C VAL A 426 -10.35 18.84 4.51
N TYR A 427 -10.49 19.82 3.63
CA TYR A 427 -10.32 19.63 2.19
C TYR A 427 -9.07 20.38 1.73
N ILE A 428 -8.10 19.63 1.21
CA ILE A 428 -6.87 20.15 0.62
C ILE A 428 -6.52 19.32 -0.61
N GLY A 429 -5.67 19.84 -1.48
CA GLY A 429 -5.12 19.08 -2.61
C GLY A 429 -3.70 18.56 -2.36
N ALA A 430 -2.88 19.28 -1.58
CA ALA A 430 -1.51 18.89 -1.31
C ALA A 430 -0.95 19.51 -0.02
N VAL A 431 0.13 18.93 0.49
CA VAL A 431 1.02 19.54 1.49
C VAL A 431 2.37 19.83 0.85
N LYS A 432 2.88 21.06 0.98
CA LYS A 432 4.13 21.51 0.35
C LYS A 432 4.92 22.45 1.26
N PRO A 433 6.24 22.64 1.04
CA PRO A 433 7.00 23.65 1.77
C PRO A 433 6.33 25.00 1.67
N SER A 434 6.23 25.71 2.79
CA SER A 434 5.64 27.05 2.88
C SER A 434 6.48 28.03 2.07
N ASN A 435 6.17 28.16 0.78
CA ASN A 435 6.65 29.26 -0.03
C ASN A 435 5.67 30.43 0.13
N LYS A 436 5.80 31.16 1.24
CA LYS A 436 5.32 32.55 1.30
C LYS A 436 6.22 33.41 0.42
N ALA A 437 6.39 33.04 -0.84
CA ALA A 437 6.71 34.02 -1.84
C ALA A 437 5.52 34.96 -1.81
N THR A 438 5.64 36.02 -1.01
CA THR A 438 4.96 37.29 -1.25
C THR A 438 5.39 37.70 -2.64
N ASP A 439 4.80 37.07 -3.65
CA ASP A 439 5.04 37.38 -5.04
C ASP A 439 4.36 38.72 -5.25
N VAL A 440 5.13 39.77 -4.98
CA VAL A 440 4.81 41.14 -5.34
C VAL A 440 4.45 41.09 -6.83
N ASN A 441 3.20 41.45 -7.15
CA ASN A 441 2.59 41.33 -8.47
C ASN A 441 2.13 39.92 -8.90
N SER A 442 1.55 39.14 -7.98
CA SER A 442 0.72 37.99 -8.35
C SER A 442 -0.59 38.43 -9.01
N TRP A 443 -0.84 38.09 -10.28
CA TRP A 443 -2.13 38.29 -10.95
C TRP A 443 -3.26 37.58 -10.19
N TYR A 444 -2.97 36.50 -9.47
CA TYR A 444 -3.94 35.80 -8.63
C TYR A 444 -4.37 36.65 -7.42
N GLU A 445 -3.43 37.27 -6.70
CA GLU A 445 -3.78 38.19 -5.60
C GLU A 445 -4.50 39.44 -6.12
N ALA A 446 -4.12 39.93 -7.31
CA ALA A 446 -4.86 41.01 -7.96
C ALA A 446 -6.31 40.59 -8.25
N ALA A 447 -6.53 39.39 -8.81
CA ALA A 447 -7.86 38.85 -9.03
C ALA A 447 -8.68 38.81 -7.73
N ARG A 448 -8.10 38.34 -6.61
CA ARG A 448 -8.79 38.28 -5.31
C ARG A 448 -9.24 39.66 -4.81
N LEU A 449 -8.43 40.69 -5.05
CA LEU A 449 -8.70 42.07 -4.60
C LEU A 449 -9.54 42.88 -5.58
N ALA A 450 -9.99 42.29 -6.69
CA ALA A 450 -10.74 42.99 -7.72
C ALA A 450 -12.07 43.52 -7.19
N ASP A 451 -12.35 44.79 -7.45
CA ASP A 451 -13.64 45.43 -7.18
C ASP A 451 -14.61 45.17 -8.34
N VAL A 452 -15.53 44.25 -8.10
CA VAL A 452 -16.49 43.73 -9.08
C VAL A 452 -17.90 44.02 -8.60
N GLY A 453 -18.75 44.52 -9.50
CA GLY A 453 -20.18 44.73 -9.22
C GLY A 453 -20.83 45.68 -10.22
N PRO A 454 -22.10 46.07 -10.02
CA PRO A 454 -22.81 46.99 -10.91
C PRO A 454 -22.11 48.34 -11.15
N THR A 455 -21.20 48.71 -10.25
CA THR A 455 -20.38 49.93 -10.34
C THR A 455 -18.90 49.65 -10.03
N GLY A 456 -18.44 48.40 -10.18
CA GLY A 456 -17.08 48.02 -9.84
C GLY A 456 -16.03 48.81 -10.64
N THR A 457 -14.94 49.14 -9.97
CA THR A 457 -13.82 49.90 -10.56
C THR A 457 -12.94 49.03 -11.45
N ASP A 458 -12.81 47.75 -11.15
CA ASP A 458 -12.09 46.78 -11.97
C ASP A 458 -12.99 46.08 -12.97
N ILE A 459 -14.21 45.71 -12.54
CA ILE A 459 -15.23 45.10 -13.39
C ILE A 459 -16.60 45.70 -13.08
N GLU A 460 -17.24 46.27 -14.10
CA GLU A 460 -18.64 46.68 -14.04
C GLU A 460 -19.55 45.59 -14.61
N ILE A 461 -20.55 45.18 -13.84
CA ILE A 461 -21.58 44.24 -14.28
C ILE A 461 -22.77 45.02 -14.80
N LYS A 462 -23.03 44.92 -16.11
CA LYS A 462 -24.16 45.61 -16.73
C LYS A 462 -24.77 44.73 -17.82
N ASP A 463 -26.10 44.61 -17.82
CA ASP A 463 -26.87 43.89 -18.85
C ASP A 463 -26.36 42.46 -19.11
N ASN A 464 -26.00 41.75 -18.03
CA ASN A 464 -25.40 40.40 -18.08
C ASN A 464 -24.04 40.34 -18.79
N CYS A 465 -23.29 41.45 -18.80
CA CYS A 465 -21.94 41.53 -19.32
C CYS A 465 -20.96 42.06 -18.27
N TYR A 466 -19.77 41.47 -18.26
CA TYR A 466 -18.65 41.95 -17.47
C TYR A 466 -17.82 42.92 -18.30
N LEU A 467 -17.90 44.20 -17.96
CA LEU A 467 -17.10 45.25 -18.57
C LEU A 467 -15.78 45.40 -17.78
N ILE A 468 -14.69 44.97 -18.39
CA ILE A 468 -13.34 44.88 -17.83
C ILE A 468 -12.65 46.24 -17.99
N LYS A 469 -12.34 46.90 -16.87
CA LYS A 469 -11.78 48.26 -16.86
C LYS A 469 -10.28 48.32 -16.60
N THR A 470 -9.74 47.31 -15.91
CA THR A 470 -8.36 47.31 -15.40
C THR A 470 -7.66 45.96 -15.63
N PRO A 471 -6.32 45.91 -15.57
CA PRO A 471 -5.55 44.66 -15.55
C PRO A 471 -5.97 43.71 -14.40
N VAL A 472 -6.33 44.27 -13.26
CA VAL A 472 -6.85 43.55 -12.08
C VAL A 472 -8.17 42.85 -12.42
N GLY A 473 -9.08 43.56 -13.11
CA GLY A 473 -10.33 42.98 -13.60
C GLY A 473 -10.09 41.85 -14.63
N LEU A 474 -9.11 42.01 -15.52
CA LEU A 474 -8.76 40.93 -16.45
C LEU A 474 -8.21 39.68 -15.72
N ALA A 475 -7.46 39.88 -14.64
CA ALA A 475 -6.97 38.79 -13.79
C ALA A 475 -8.13 38.02 -13.14
N TRP A 476 -9.16 38.73 -12.67
CA TRP A 476 -10.37 38.11 -12.13
C TRP A 476 -11.14 37.31 -13.20
N ILE A 477 -11.29 37.84 -14.42
CA ILE A 477 -11.92 37.12 -15.55
C ILE A 477 -11.17 35.82 -15.91
N SER A 478 -9.84 35.88 -15.93
CA SER A 478 -8.98 34.71 -16.18
C SER A 478 -9.28 33.60 -15.19
N LEU A 479 -9.46 33.94 -13.91
CA LEU A 479 -9.79 32.98 -12.87
C LEU A 479 -11.23 32.44 -12.99
N ILE A 480 -12.24 33.32 -13.06
CA ILE A 480 -13.64 32.90 -13.04
C ILE A 480 -14.02 32.09 -14.29
N SER A 481 -13.46 32.40 -15.46
CA SER A 481 -13.77 31.70 -16.72
C SER A 481 -13.39 30.23 -16.69
N ASN A 482 -12.34 29.89 -15.95
CA ASN A 482 -11.93 28.50 -15.72
C ASN A 482 -12.80 27.76 -14.71
N CYS A 483 -13.62 28.48 -13.93
CA CYS A 483 -14.57 27.92 -12.97
C CYS A 483 -16.00 27.80 -13.55
N MET A 484 -16.28 28.32 -14.76
CA MET A 484 -17.65 28.44 -15.30
C MET A 484 -18.20 27.18 -16.00
N ASP A 485 -17.36 26.26 -16.47
CA ASP A 485 -17.80 25.15 -17.36
C ASP A 485 -17.66 23.75 -16.76
N ARG A 486 -16.96 23.62 -15.64
CA ARG A 486 -16.97 22.35 -14.93
C ARG A 486 -18.21 22.36 -14.09
N GLY A 487 -19.21 21.57 -14.50
CA GLY A 487 -20.07 20.96 -13.52
C GLY A 487 -19.18 20.45 -12.39
N VAL A 488 -19.22 21.12 -11.24
CA VAL A 488 -18.14 21.05 -10.25
C VAL A 488 -18.11 19.64 -9.68
N TYR A 489 -17.23 18.79 -10.21
CA TYR A 489 -17.03 17.42 -9.72
C TYR A 489 -15.82 17.30 -8.81
N SER A 490 -15.02 18.36 -8.64
CA SER A 490 -13.91 18.38 -7.68
C SER A 490 -14.12 19.47 -6.64
N PRO A 491 -14.11 19.15 -5.32
CA PRO A 491 -14.18 20.14 -4.26
C PRO A 491 -13.04 21.15 -4.38
N THR A 492 -11.87 20.82 -4.94
CA THR A 492 -10.77 21.80 -5.11
C THR A 492 -11.15 22.97 -6.03
N ASP A 493 -11.89 22.75 -7.10
CA ASP A 493 -12.42 23.81 -7.97
C ASP A 493 -13.50 24.63 -7.22
N GLU A 494 -14.28 23.94 -6.37
CA GLU A 494 -15.26 24.52 -5.45
C GLU A 494 -14.60 25.35 -4.33
N LEU A 495 -13.36 25.02 -3.92
CA LEU A 495 -12.59 25.77 -2.93
C LEU A 495 -12.12 27.09 -3.51
N VAL A 496 -11.51 27.09 -4.71
CA VAL A 496 -11.12 28.33 -5.39
C VAL A 496 -12.33 29.23 -5.60
N TYR A 497 -13.45 28.64 -6.02
CA TYR A 497 -14.72 29.35 -6.17
C TYR A 497 -15.24 29.93 -4.84
N TYR A 498 -15.30 29.11 -3.77
CA TYR A 498 -15.72 29.52 -2.43
C TYR A 498 -14.87 30.68 -1.89
N TRP A 499 -13.56 30.59 -2.11
CA TRP A 499 -12.61 31.62 -1.71
C TRP A 499 -12.82 32.95 -2.38
N LEU A 500 -13.07 32.95 -3.69
CA LEU A 500 -13.44 34.16 -4.41
C LEU A 500 -14.79 34.69 -3.90
N ALA A 501 -15.75 33.78 -3.66
CA ALA A 501 -17.15 34.10 -3.33
C ALA A 501 -17.34 34.64 -1.91
N LYS A 502 -16.45 34.29 -0.98
CA LYS A 502 -16.54 34.68 0.44
C LYS A 502 -16.58 36.19 0.63
N ASP A 503 -15.80 36.94 -0.16
CA ASP A 503 -15.67 38.39 -0.04
C ASP A 503 -16.31 39.18 -1.20
N ASN A 504 -16.90 38.50 -2.20
CA ASN A 504 -17.50 39.14 -3.38
C ASN A 504 -18.92 38.60 -3.66
N PRO A 505 -19.98 39.38 -3.33
CA PRO A 505 -21.37 38.95 -3.48
C PRO A 505 -21.87 38.89 -4.93
N TYR A 506 -21.03 39.31 -5.90
CA TYR A 506 -21.35 39.35 -7.32
C TYR A 506 -20.72 38.19 -8.11
N LEU A 507 -20.09 37.24 -7.40
CA LEU A 507 -19.78 35.94 -7.97
C LEU A 507 -21.07 35.16 -8.23
N PRO A 508 -21.21 34.55 -9.41
CA PRO A 508 -22.47 33.95 -9.84
C PRO A 508 -22.82 32.75 -8.97
N THR A 509 -23.62 32.94 -7.92
CA THR A 509 -24.16 31.87 -7.07
C THR A 509 -24.73 30.76 -7.93
N TYR A 510 -24.04 29.62 -8.01
CA TYR A 510 -24.49 28.38 -8.66
C TYR A 510 -24.95 28.55 -10.13
N ILE A 511 -24.00 28.42 -11.05
CA ILE A 511 -24.21 28.39 -12.52
C ILE A 511 -25.14 27.24 -12.97
N TYR A 512 -25.39 26.23 -12.13
CA TYR A 512 -26.17 25.04 -12.51
C TYR A 512 -27.63 25.29 -12.92
N ASN A 513 -28.27 26.37 -12.47
CA ASN A 513 -29.72 26.56 -12.66
C ASN A 513 -30.14 27.85 -13.38
N ASP A 514 -29.22 28.72 -13.79
CA ASP A 514 -29.58 29.77 -14.75
C ASP A 514 -28.46 30.09 -15.75
N PRO A 515 -28.48 29.44 -16.93
CA PRO A 515 -27.61 29.74 -18.07
C PRO A 515 -27.73 31.19 -18.62
N LYS A 516 -28.39 32.12 -17.91
CA LYS A 516 -28.80 33.43 -18.42
C LYS A 516 -28.07 34.63 -17.81
N SER A 517 -27.23 34.49 -16.77
CA SER A 517 -26.72 35.66 -16.03
C SER A 517 -25.47 36.32 -16.64
N VAL A 518 -24.65 35.60 -17.42
CA VAL A 518 -23.46 36.16 -18.09
C VAL A 518 -23.49 35.80 -19.57
N LYS A 519 -23.47 36.81 -20.45
CA LYS A 519 -23.53 36.68 -21.90
C LYS A 519 -22.28 37.16 -22.61
N CYS A 520 -21.57 38.14 -22.01
CA CYS A 520 -20.37 38.69 -22.62
C CYS A 520 -19.33 39.20 -21.63
N PHE A 521 -18.08 39.15 -22.06
CA PHE A 521 -16.92 39.85 -21.49
C PHE A 521 -16.55 40.95 -22.47
N ALA A 522 -16.32 42.18 -22.00
CA ALA A 522 -15.97 43.28 -22.89
C ALA A 522 -14.89 44.17 -22.28
N LEU A 523 -13.96 44.67 -23.09
CA LEU A 523 -12.97 45.64 -22.63
C LEU A 523 -13.55 47.06 -22.62
N ALA A 524 -13.22 47.83 -21.58
CA ALA A 524 -13.51 49.27 -21.51
C ALA A 524 -12.30 50.15 -21.86
N ASN A 525 -11.09 49.62 -21.71
CA ASN A 525 -9.82 50.33 -21.85
C ASN A 525 -8.75 49.41 -22.45
N ASP A 526 -7.67 50.01 -22.93
CA ASP A 526 -6.43 49.28 -23.18
C ASP A 526 -5.82 48.83 -21.85
N LEU A 527 -5.31 47.59 -21.81
CA LEU A 527 -4.78 46.95 -20.61
C LEU A 527 -3.30 46.59 -20.80
N ASP A 528 -2.43 46.99 -19.88
CA ASP A 528 -1.01 46.59 -19.85
C ASP A 528 -0.77 45.61 -18.71
N MET A 529 -0.32 44.40 -19.06
CA MET A 529 -0.12 43.30 -18.10
C MET A 529 1.34 43.21 -17.63
N SER A 530 2.15 44.25 -17.87
CA SER A 530 3.58 44.25 -17.56
C SER A 530 3.91 44.00 -16.10
N ASP A 531 3.05 44.43 -15.18
CA ASP A 531 3.25 44.24 -13.75
C ASP A 531 3.29 42.75 -13.37
N TYR A 532 2.67 41.88 -14.18
CA TYR A 532 2.56 40.44 -13.94
C TYR A 532 3.58 39.59 -14.73
N LYS A 533 4.61 40.20 -15.34
CA LYS A 533 5.59 39.51 -16.22
C LYS A 533 6.61 38.61 -15.50
N GLY A 534 6.83 38.81 -14.20
CA GLY A 534 7.99 38.28 -13.45
C GLY A 534 7.78 36.93 -12.77
N GLN A 535 6.66 36.25 -13.01
CA GLN A 535 6.31 35.06 -12.24
C GLN A 535 7.17 33.86 -12.65
N LYS A 536 7.60 33.04 -11.69
CA LYS A 536 8.32 31.78 -11.95
C LYS A 536 7.49 30.91 -12.91
N VAL A 537 8.17 30.02 -13.63
CA VAL A 537 7.67 29.21 -14.75
C VAL A 537 6.32 28.51 -14.48
N ASP A 538 5.94 28.32 -13.22
CA ASP A 538 4.72 27.63 -12.79
C ASP A 538 3.47 28.53 -12.63
N TRP A 539 3.56 29.84 -12.89
CA TRP A 539 2.49 30.83 -12.60
C TRP A 539 2.05 31.64 -13.83
N ALA A 540 2.26 31.13 -15.05
CA ALA A 540 1.78 31.84 -16.23
C ALA A 540 0.25 32.04 -16.19
N TRP A 541 -0.26 33.06 -16.89
CA TRP A 541 -1.70 33.32 -16.94
C TRP A 541 -2.48 32.09 -17.44
N ASN A 542 -3.61 31.83 -16.81
CA ASN A 542 -4.57 30.80 -17.26
C ASN A 542 -5.21 31.21 -18.59
N PRO A 543 -5.68 30.24 -19.41
CA PRO A 543 -6.31 30.57 -20.67
C PRO A 543 -7.72 31.06 -20.36
N PHE A 544 -8.31 31.90 -21.21
CA PHE A 544 -9.70 32.29 -20.99
C PHE A 544 -10.62 31.18 -21.49
N ASN A 545 -11.39 30.59 -20.57
CA ASN A 545 -12.29 29.49 -20.88
C ASN A 545 -13.71 30.03 -21.06
N LEU A 546 -14.06 30.38 -22.30
CA LEU A 546 -15.23 31.22 -22.58
C LEU A 546 -16.54 30.46 -22.81
N HIS A 547 -16.55 29.13 -22.93
CA HIS A 547 -17.72 28.24 -22.95
C HIS A 547 -19.10 28.88 -23.23
N ASN A 548 -19.43 29.14 -24.50
CA ASN A 548 -20.67 29.80 -24.98
C ASN A 548 -20.84 31.31 -24.71
N HIS A 549 -19.82 31.98 -24.19
CA HIS A 549 -19.78 33.42 -23.99
C HIS A 549 -18.97 34.13 -25.08
N SER A 550 -19.27 35.42 -25.27
CA SER A 550 -18.53 36.29 -26.19
C SER A 550 -17.49 37.13 -25.44
N PHE A 551 -16.32 37.35 -26.04
CA PHE A 551 -15.31 38.30 -25.59
C PHE A 551 -15.14 39.38 -26.66
N ASP A 552 -15.57 40.61 -26.36
CA ASP A 552 -15.47 41.76 -27.26
C ASP A 552 -14.40 42.75 -26.77
N GLY A 553 -13.29 42.83 -27.51
CA GLY A 553 -12.23 43.78 -27.24
C GLY A 553 -12.62 45.23 -27.53
N ARG A 554 -13.72 45.49 -28.25
CA ARG A 554 -14.23 46.85 -28.59
C ARG A 554 -13.19 47.79 -29.22
N GLY A 555 -12.16 47.24 -29.88
CA GLY A 555 -11.05 47.96 -30.48
C GLY A 555 -9.87 48.21 -29.55
N HIS A 556 -9.95 47.77 -28.29
CA HIS A 556 -8.89 47.93 -27.29
C HIS A 556 -7.79 46.89 -27.41
N THR A 557 -6.65 47.21 -26.79
CA THR A 557 -5.44 46.40 -26.78
C THR A 557 -5.16 45.79 -25.41
N ILE A 558 -4.90 44.49 -25.36
CA ILE A 558 -4.22 43.87 -24.22
C ILE A 558 -2.75 43.72 -24.58
N SER A 559 -1.88 44.37 -23.81
CA SER A 559 -0.44 44.35 -24.00
C SER A 559 0.23 43.44 -22.97
N ASN A 560 1.38 42.86 -23.34
CA ASN A 560 2.37 42.34 -22.39
C ASN A 560 1.92 41.14 -21.56
N LEU A 561 0.89 40.43 -22.01
CA LEU A 561 0.31 39.26 -21.36
C LEU A 561 1.20 38.02 -21.59
N ASN A 562 1.42 37.20 -20.55
CA ASN A 562 2.28 36.02 -20.62
C ASN A 562 1.50 34.76 -20.24
N VAL A 563 1.11 33.98 -21.26
CA VAL A 563 0.37 32.72 -21.14
C VAL A 563 1.31 31.57 -21.54
N ARG A 564 1.58 30.62 -20.64
CA ARG A 564 2.44 29.45 -20.90
C ARG A 564 1.73 28.20 -20.41
N GLN A 565 1.40 27.27 -21.32
CA GLN A 565 0.61 26.09 -20.97
C GLN A 565 0.96 24.86 -21.83
N HIS A 566 0.53 23.70 -21.33
CA HIS A 566 0.56 22.42 -22.06
C HIS A 566 -0.64 22.25 -23.03
N SER A 567 -1.68 23.11 -22.96
CA SER A 567 -2.95 23.03 -23.72
C SER A 567 -2.96 23.94 -24.99
N PRO A 568 -3.68 23.60 -26.08
CA PRO A 568 -3.49 24.18 -27.43
C PRO A 568 -4.07 25.59 -27.71
N SER A 569 -4.46 26.42 -26.73
CA SER A 569 -5.04 27.75 -27.06
C SER A 569 -4.99 28.81 -25.96
N PHE A 570 -4.92 30.09 -26.40
CA PHE A 570 -5.07 31.31 -25.57
C PHE A 570 -6.48 31.46 -24.98
N ILE A 571 -7.47 30.90 -25.68
CA ILE A 571 -8.88 30.78 -25.28
C ILE A 571 -9.27 29.30 -25.43
N GLY A 572 -9.49 28.61 -24.32
CA GLY A 572 -9.57 27.15 -24.24
C GLY A 572 -10.85 26.50 -24.81
N SER A 573 -11.73 27.26 -25.46
CA SER A 573 -13.04 26.77 -25.94
C SER A 573 -13.33 27.04 -27.42
N ILE A 574 -12.35 27.50 -28.20
CA ILE A 574 -12.49 27.62 -29.68
C ILE A 574 -12.28 26.26 -30.37
N THR A 575 -11.80 25.25 -29.63
CA THR A 575 -11.28 24.02 -30.22
C THR A 575 -11.89 22.77 -29.58
N SER A 576 -12.57 21.99 -30.43
CA SER A 576 -12.86 20.54 -30.37
C SER A 576 -14.20 20.02 -29.83
N ASP A 577 -14.99 20.74 -29.04
CA ASP A 577 -16.28 20.21 -28.56
C ASP A 577 -17.47 20.63 -29.45
N PRO A 578 -18.15 19.69 -30.14
CA PRO A 578 -19.28 19.99 -31.02
C PRO A 578 -20.51 20.42 -30.19
N GLY A 579 -20.66 21.73 -29.99
CA GLY A 579 -21.78 22.32 -29.25
C GLY A 579 -21.43 23.59 -28.48
N MET A 580 -20.15 23.92 -28.33
CA MET A 580 -19.69 25.16 -27.69
C MET A 580 -19.39 26.26 -28.70
N ASN A 581 -20.10 27.40 -28.62
CA ASN A 581 -19.94 28.57 -29.50
C ASN A 581 -19.38 29.76 -28.70
N ALA A 582 -18.05 29.86 -28.55
CA ALA A 582 -17.40 31.08 -28.05
C ALA A 582 -17.09 32.03 -29.22
N THR A 583 -17.23 33.34 -29.02
CA THR A 583 -16.86 34.36 -30.03
C THR A 583 -15.83 35.32 -29.47
N LEU A 584 -14.74 35.56 -30.20
CA LEU A 584 -13.78 36.62 -29.94
C LEU A 584 -13.91 37.70 -31.01
N SER A 585 -14.11 38.96 -30.63
CA SER A 585 -14.25 40.08 -31.57
C SER A 585 -13.44 41.30 -31.16
N ASN A 586 -12.99 42.10 -32.15
CA ASN A 586 -12.44 43.45 -31.96
C ASN A 586 -11.33 43.58 -30.90
N LEU A 587 -10.49 42.55 -30.71
CA LEU A 587 -9.40 42.55 -29.72
C LEU A 587 -8.04 42.66 -30.42
N ARG A 588 -7.16 43.51 -29.89
CA ARG A 588 -5.74 43.54 -30.26
C ARG A 588 -4.88 42.97 -29.14
N LEU A 589 -3.95 42.08 -29.47
CA LEU A 589 -2.92 41.59 -28.55
C LEU A 589 -1.55 42.15 -28.96
N GLN A 590 -0.76 42.67 -28.02
CA GLN A 590 0.54 43.29 -28.31
C GLN A 590 1.62 42.89 -27.30
N GLY A 591 2.80 42.45 -27.76
CA GLY A 591 3.89 42.07 -26.85
C GLY A 591 3.56 40.87 -25.94
N THR A 592 2.55 40.09 -26.33
CA THR A 592 2.05 38.91 -25.62
C THR A 592 2.90 37.69 -25.97
N MET A 593 3.26 36.89 -24.96
CA MET A 593 3.91 35.59 -25.15
C MET A 593 2.87 34.48 -24.93
N ILE A 594 2.67 33.64 -25.93
CA ILE A 594 1.85 32.41 -25.85
C ILE A 594 2.76 31.24 -26.17
N VAL A 595 3.03 30.38 -25.19
CA VAL A 595 3.75 29.11 -25.42
C VAL A 595 2.73 27.99 -25.32
N SER A 596 2.47 27.32 -26.45
CA SER A 596 1.51 26.23 -26.60
C SER A 596 1.96 25.25 -27.70
N GLN A 597 1.50 23.98 -27.65
CA GLN A 597 1.82 22.96 -28.66
C GLN A 597 1.12 23.17 -30.01
N MET A 598 0.08 24.01 -30.08
CA MET A 598 -0.53 24.51 -31.30
C MET A 598 -1.02 25.94 -31.09
N ILE A 599 -0.95 26.77 -32.12
CA ILE A 599 -1.57 28.09 -32.14
C ILE A 599 -2.72 28.01 -33.14
N ILE A 600 -3.95 28.08 -32.66
CA ILE A 600 -5.13 28.35 -33.51
C ILE A 600 -5.55 29.78 -33.18
N ILE A 601 -5.35 30.70 -34.14
CA ILE A 601 -5.85 32.08 -34.12
C ILE A 601 -7.13 32.11 -34.94
#